data_AF-A0A968LIN0-F1
#
_entry.id   AF-A0A968LIN0-F1
#
_cell.length_a   1.000
_cell.length_b   1.000
_cell.length_c   1.000
_cell.angle_alpha   90.00
_cell.angle_beta   90.00
_cell.angle_gamma   90.00
#
_symmetry.space_group_name_H-M   'P 1'
#
loop_
_entity.id
_entity.type
_entity.pdbx_description
1 polymer ?
#
loop_
_entity_poly.entity_id
_entity_poly.type
_entity_poly.pdbx_seq_one_letter_code
_entity_poly.pdbx_strand_id
1 'polypeptide(L)'
;MSMVQRLQQGSWGLMIFLGLGVLGRSLVDPRIGQPAPMAFPAIIPLAGLELISQEPLQDPEATRKATKALYRVSHRYSYRDDGQGRPTVIAVRYLFRNDGNVPALINDIAKLPISEADITQATQEDPILGHYTYFRHQGQSYLSACVNPRGRTTVTGTQFEDNLSAEALRPSVIAAWLLQGNDLRDRRCLWTVISQPTDLAQSQKQQQQLLKILRQWEEWWQQNYPPT
;
A
#
# COMPACT_ATOMS: atom_id res chain seq x y z
N MET A 1 53.19 15.92 -5.29
CA MET A 1 51.78 15.56 -4.99
C MET A 1 51.65 14.05 -5.08
N SER A 2 51.31 13.40 -3.97
CA SER A 2 51.17 11.94 -3.93
C SER A 2 49.94 11.50 -4.74
N MET A 3 49.97 10.28 -5.27
CA MET A 3 48.85 9.68 -6.03
C MET A 3 47.54 9.71 -5.23
N VAL A 4 47.61 9.66 -3.90
CA VAL A 4 46.50 9.75 -2.96
C VAL A 4 45.81 11.13 -2.98
N GLN A 5 46.57 12.23 -3.10
CA GLN A 5 45.99 13.58 -3.18
C GLN A 5 45.23 13.82 -4.49
N ARG A 6 45.67 13.23 -5.61
CA ARG A 6 44.96 13.33 -6.90
C ARG A 6 43.65 12.53 -6.90
N LEU A 7 43.63 11.37 -6.25
CA LEU A 7 42.43 10.55 -6.06
C LEU A 7 41.41 11.23 -5.14
N GLN A 8 41.86 11.86 -4.04
CA GLN A 8 40.97 12.64 -3.19
C GLN A 8 40.37 13.83 -3.94
N GLN A 9 41.17 14.65 -4.63
CA GLN A 9 40.66 15.82 -5.36
C GLN A 9 39.66 15.46 -6.47
N GLY A 10 39.88 14.37 -7.20
CA GLY A 10 38.91 13.88 -8.19
C GLY A 10 37.57 13.43 -7.58
N SER A 11 37.62 12.81 -6.40
CA SER A 11 36.43 12.34 -5.68
C SER A 11 35.54 13.48 -5.19
N TRP A 12 36.14 14.55 -4.64
CA TRP A 12 35.39 15.74 -4.21
C TRP A 12 34.72 16.47 -5.38
N GLY A 13 35.41 16.60 -6.52
CA GLY A 13 34.86 17.21 -7.72
C GLY A 13 33.63 16.45 -8.25
N LEU A 14 33.69 15.11 -8.23
CA LEU A 14 32.58 14.26 -8.65
C LEU A 14 31.36 14.41 -7.72
N MET A 15 31.57 14.41 -6.40
CA MET A 15 30.47 14.56 -5.44
C MET A 15 29.78 15.93 -5.53
N ILE A 16 30.54 17.00 -5.74
CA ILE A 16 29.98 18.35 -5.92
C ILE A 16 29.16 18.42 -7.22
N PHE A 17 29.68 17.86 -8.31
CA PHE A 17 28.97 17.86 -9.60
C PHE A 17 27.66 17.06 -9.53
N LEU A 18 27.67 15.89 -8.87
CA LEU A 18 26.46 15.09 -8.62
C LEU A 18 25.45 15.85 -7.74
N GLY A 19 25.92 16.48 -6.65
CA GLY A 19 25.05 17.26 -5.76
C GLY A 19 24.39 18.45 -6.47
N LEU A 20 25.14 19.20 -7.27
CA LEU A 20 24.61 20.32 -8.05
C LEU A 20 23.62 19.86 -9.13
N GLY A 21 23.87 18.72 -9.78
CA GLY A 21 22.94 18.15 -10.75
C GLY A 21 21.57 17.80 -10.15
N VAL A 22 21.57 17.18 -8.97
CA VAL A 22 20.32 16.84 -8.24
C VAL A 22 19.57 18.10 -7.82
N LEU A 23 20.28 19.10 -7.25
CA LEU A 23 19.69 20.38 -6.86
C LEU A 23 19.11 21.14 -8.06
N GLY A 24 19.85 21.21 -9.17
CA GLY A 24 19.40 21.86 -10.39
C GLY A 24 18.12 21.26 -10.94
N ARG A 25 17.99 19.93 -10.95
CA ARG A 25 16.78 19.24 -11.42
C ARG A 25 15.56 19.52 -10.52
N SER A 26 15.76 19.57 -9.20
CA SER A 26 14.70 19.88 -8.22
C SER A 26 14.06 21.26 -8.45
N LEU A 27 14.84 22.23 -8.95
CA LEU A 27 14.35 23.59 -9.24
C LEU A 27 13.58 23.68 -10.58
N VAL A 28 13.79 22.75 -11.51
CA VAL A 28 13.22 22.82 -12.87
C VAL A 28 11.92 22.02 -12.98
N ASP A 29 11.78 20.90 -12.25
CA ASP A 29 10.58 20.06 -12.31
C ASP A 29 9.81 20.05 -10.98
N PRO A 30 8.72 20.85 -10.85
CA PRO A 30 7.90 20.91 -9.64
C PRO A 30 7.08 19.64 -9.39
N ARG A 31 7.10 18.66 -10.30
CA ARG A 31 6.39 17.37 -10.15
C ARG A 31 7.21 16.33 -9.39
N ILE A 32 8.49 16.59 -9.11
CA ILE A 32 9.33 15.67 -8.35
C ILE A 32 8.68 15.39 -6.98
N GLY A 33 8.42 14.12 -6.71
CA GLY A 33 7.77 13.67 -5.48
C GLY A 33 6.25 13.92 -5.41
N GLN A 34 5.59 14.20 -6.54
CA GLN A 34 4.13 14.14 -6.68
C GLN A 34 3.73 12.82 -7.36
N PRO A 35 2.76 12.06 -6.83
CA PRO A 35 2.37 10.80 -7.42
C PRO A 35 1.60 11.06 -8.72
N ALA A 36 1.76 10.17 -9.69
CA ALA A 36 0.92 10.15 -10.88
C ALA A 36 -0.58 10.04 -10.50
N PRO A 37 -1.48 10.65 -11.29
CA PRO A 37 -2.92 10.42 -11.15
C PRO A 37 -3.22 8.92 -11.19
N MET A 38 -4.04 8.46 -10.25
CA MET A 38 -4.45 7.06 -10.19
C MET A 38 -5.89 6.91 -10.68
N ALA A 39 -6.09 5.97 -11.60
CA ALA A 39 -7.40 5.44 -11.95
C ALA A 39 -7.46 3.97 -11.55
N PHE A 40 -8.59 3.56 -11.00
CA PHE A 40 -8.86 2.16 -10.72
C PHE A 40 -9.32 1.46 -12.01
N PRO A 41 -8.78 0.26 -12.30
CA PRO A 41 -9.20 -0.50 -13.48
C PRO A 41 -10.66 -0.92 -13.35
N ALA A 42 -11.34 -1.11 -14.49
CA ALA A 42 -12.73 -1.58 -14.46
C ALA A 42 -12.87 -2.99 -13.88
N ILE A 43 -11.84 -3.83 -14.04
CA ILE A 43 -11.81 -5.22 -13.60
C ILE A 43 -10.40 -5.56 -13.10
N ILE A 44 -10.31 -6.19 -11.94
CA ILE A 44 -9.10 -6.86 -11.46
C ILE A 44 -9.39 -8.36 -11.45
N PRO A 45 -8.68 -9.16 -12.28
CA PRO A 45 -8.93 -10.60 -12.37
C PRO A 45 -8.46 -11.29 -11.09
N LEU A 46 -9.37 -12.02 -10.44
CA LEU A 46 -9.08 -12.83 -9.27
C LEU A 46 -9.59 -14.25 -9.54
N ALA A 47 -8.71 -15.24 -9.47
CA ALA A 47 -9.04 -16.62 -9.79
C ALA A 47 -10.11 -17.17 -8.82
N GLY A 48 -11.19 -17.70 -9.41
CA GLY A 48 -12.36 -18.20 -8.67
C GLY A 48 -13.36 -17.12 -8.23
N LEU A 49 -13.19 -15.88 -8.68
CA LEU A 49 -14.08 -14.77 -8.37
C LEU A 49 -14.57 -14.09 -9.65
N GLU A 50 -15.88 -13.96 -9.77
CA GLU A 50 -16.53 -13.20 -10.84
C GLU A 50 -16.86 -11.79 -10.34
N LEU A 51 -16.46 -10.74 -11.06
CA LEU A 51 -16.83 -9.37 -10.73
C LEU A 51 -18.32 -9.16 -11.00
N ILE A 52 -19.05 -8.74 -9.98
CA ILE A 52 -20.48 -8.38 -10.07
C ILE A 52 -20.63 -6.90 -10.41
N SER A 53 -19.92 -6.04 -9.67
CA SER A 53 -20.01 -4.59 -9.81
C SER A 53 -18.78 -3.89 -9.24
N GLN A 54 -18.59 -2.65 -9.67
CA GLN A 54 -17.61 -1.73 -9.10
C GLN A 54 -18.19 -0.32 -9.02
N GLU A 55 -17.80 0.42 -8.00
CA GLU A 55 -18.21 1.82 -7.81
C GLU A 55 -17.13 2.63 -7.08
N PRO A 56 -16.97 3.92 -7.41
CA PRO A 56 -16.20 4.83 -6.58
C PRO A 56 -16.79 4.90 -5.17
N LEU A 57 -15.94 4.82 -4.15
CA LEU A 57 -16.38 5.00 -2.77
C LEU A 57 -16.47 6.50 -2.45
N GLN A 58 -17.62 6.93 -1.92
CA GLN A 58 -17.76 8.29 -1.40
C GLN A 58 -17.26 8.33 0.03
N ASP A 59 -15.99 8.70 0.22
CA ASP A 59 -15.46 8.94 1.56
C ASP A 59 -15.81 10.38 2.00
N PRO A 60 -16.36 10.56 3.22
CA PRO A 60 -16.75 11.88 3.72
C PRO A 60 -15.59 12.88 3.65
N GLU A 61 -15.86 14.13 3.27
CA GLU A 61 -14.81 15.15 3.17
C GLU A 61 -14.07 15.38 4.49
N ALA A 62 -14.78 15.25 5.63
CA ALA A 62 -14.18 15.32 6.95
C ALA A 62 -13.12 14.21 7.17
N THR A 63 -13.38 13.00 6.67
CA THR A 63 -12.46 11.86 6.72
C THR A 63 -11.20 12.14 5.89
N ARG A 64 -11.33 12.81 4.74
CA ARG A 64 -10.19 13.21 3.88
C ARG A 64 -9.29 14.26 4.54
N LYS A 65 -9.85 15.14 5.39
CA LYS A 65 -9.09 16.18 6.11
C LYS A 65 -8.54 15.71 7.45
N ALA A 66 -9.17 14.73 8.09
CA ALA A 66 -8.79 14.23 9.41
C ALA A 66 -7.54 13.33 9.36
N THR A 67 -7.34 12.56 8.29
CA THR A 67 -6.14 11.74 8.15
C THR A 67 -4.96 12.59 7.68
N LYS A 68 -3.78 12.45 8.31
CA LYS A 68 -2.52 13.04 7.81
C LYS A 68 -2.13 12.53 6.41
N ALA A 69 -2.77 11.47 5.94
CA ALA A 69 -2.65 10.93 4.59
C ALA A 69 -3.31 11.86 3.56
N LEU A 70 -2.58 12.15 2.48
CA LEU A 70 -3.18 12.73 1.27
C LEU A 70 -3.96 11.64 0.54
N TYR A 71 -5.21 11.50 0.95
CA TYR A 71 -6.19 10.63 0.29
C TYR A 71 -6.51 11.17 -1.11
N ARG A 72 -6.48 10.31 -2.12
CA ARG A 72 -6.72 10.70 -3.53
C ARG A 72 -7.98 10.08 -4.11
N VAL A 73 -8.07 8.75 -4.12
CA VAL A 73 -9.15 8.00 -4.78
C VAL A 73 -9.46 6.72 -4.02
N SER A 74 -10.71 6.25 -4.13
CA SER A 74 -11.14 4.99 -3.56
C SER A 74 -12.14 4.27 -4.47
N HIS A 75 -12.24 2.97 -4.27
CA HIS A 75 -13.11 2.12 -5.05
C HIS A 75 -13.62 0.94 -4.23
N ARG A 76 -14.81 0.47 -4.58
CA ARG A 76 -15.38 -0.78 -4.08
C ARG A 76 -15.59 -1.72 -5.25
N TYR A 77 -15.12 -2.94 -5.09
CA TYR A 77 -15.39 -4.05 -6.00
C TYR A 77 -16.22 -5.09 -5.28
N SER A 78 -17.28 -5.57 -5.92
CA SER A 78 -18.11 -6.66 -5.43
C SER A 78 -17.91 -7.87 -6.33
N TYR A 79 -17.47 -8.97 -5.74
CA TYR A 79 -17.21 -10.24 -6.40
C TYR A 79 -18.15 -11.33 -5.87
N ARG A 80 -18.35 -12.36 -6.69
CA ARG A 80 -19.01 -13.61 -6.33
C ARG A 80 -18.03 -14.76 -6.44
N ASP A 81 -17.95 -15.56 -5.38
CA ASP A 81 -17.27 -16.86 -5.39
C ASP A 81 -18.00 -17.84 -6.31
N ASP A 82 -17.27 -18.42 -7.27
CA ASP A 82 -17.78 -19.35 -8.27
C ASP A 82 -18.22 -20.71 -7.69
N GLY A 83 -17.67 -21.10 -6.54
CA GLY A 83 -17.95 -22.37 -5.87
C GLY A 83 -18.96 -22.27 -4.72
N GLN A 84 -19.07 -21.12 -4.06
CA GLN A 84 -19.94 -20.95 -2.88
C GLN A 84 -21.03 -19.87 -3.02
N GLY A 85 -20.99 -19.07 -4.08
CA GLY A 85 -21.93 -17.96 -4.31
C GLY A 85 -21.87 -16.84 -3.26
N ARG A 86 -20.86 -16.85 -2.39
CA ARG A 86 -20.73 -15.86 -1.31
C ARG A 86 -20.28 -14.52 -1.86
N PRO A 87 -20.95 -13.41 -1.47
CA PRO A 87 -20.51 -12.08 -1.87
C PRO A 87 -19.22 -11.73 -1.15
N THR A 88 -18.23 -11.25 -1.91
CA THR A 88 -16.97 -10.72 -1.42
C THR A 88 -16.86 -9.27 -1.81
N VAL A 89 -16.59 -8.39 -0.86
CA VAL A 89 -16.41 -6.96 -1.13
C VAL A 89 -14.96 -6.57 -0.85
N ILE A 90 -14.32 -5.96 -1.83
CA ILE A 90 -12.98 -5.38 -1.71
C ILE A 90 -13.12 -3.86 -1.78
N ALA A 91 -12.91 -3.19 -0.66
CA ALA A 91 -12.79 -1.73 -0.60
C ALA A 91 -11.30 -1.36 -0.62
N VAL A 92 -10.91 -0.51 -1.55
CA VAL A 92 -9.51 -0.07 -1.71
C VAL A 92 -9.43 1.44 -1.71
N ARG A 93 -8.40 1.97 -1.05
CA ARG A 93 -8.11 3.40 -0.97
C ARG A 93 -6.65 3.64 -1.27
N TYR A 94 -6.39 4.56 -2.19
CA TYR A 94 -5.04 5.00 -2.51
C TYR A 94 -4.66 6.19 -1.64
N LEU A 95 -3.70 5.94 -0.76
CA LEU A 95 -3.18 6.88 0.20
C LEU A 95 -1.76 7.30 -0.20
N PHE A 96 -1.48 8.59 -0.14
CA PHE A 96 -0.15 9.16 -0.37
C PHE A 96 0.31 9.93 0.86
N ARG A 97 1.61 9.91 1.18
CA ARG A 97 2.20 10.54 2.38
C ARG A 97 1.46 10.14 3.66
N ASN A 98 1.28 8.84 3.82
CA ASN A 98 0.66 8.25 5.01
C ASN A 98 1.71 7.51 5.85
N ASP A 99 1.33 7.09 7.05
CA ASP A 99 2.17 6.31 7.96
C ASP A 99 1.85 4.81 7.93
N GLY A 100 0.92 4.37 7.07
CA GLY A 100 0.55 2.96 6.93
C GLY A 100 -0.19 2.36 8.13
N ASN A 101 -0.67 3.17 9.07
CA ASN A 101 -1.34 2.69 10.29
C ASN A 101 -2.78 2.22 10.01
N VAL A 102 -2.93 0.95 9.63
CA VAL A 102 -4.23 0.32 9.30
C VAL A 102 -5.25 0.40 10.44
N PRO A 103 -4.92 0.17 11.73
CA PRO A 103 -5.84 0.40 12.84
C PRO A 103 -6.48 1.80 12.83
N ALA A 104 -5.68 2.85 12.67
CA ALA A 104 -6.19 4.22 12.58
C ALA A 104 -7.08 4.40 11.34
N LEU A 105 -6.69 3.85 10.19
CA LEU A 105 -7.50 3.92 8.97
C LEU A 105 -8.86 3.23 9.12
N ILE A 106 -8.92 2.06 9.77
CA ILE A 106 -10.16 1.34 10.04
C ILE A 106 -11.11 2.20 10.89
N ASN A 107 -10.60 2.84 11.93
CA ASN A 107 -11.39 3.68 12.82
C ASN A 107 -11.80 5.00 12.18
N ASP A 108 -10.85 5.69 11.54
CA ASP A 108 -11.04 7.04 11.03
C ASP A 108 -11.81 7.05 9.71
N ILE A 109 -11.61 6.05 8.87
CA ILE A 109 -12.17 6.02 7.51
C ILE A 109 -13.28 4.99 7.38
N ALA A 110 -13.05 3.74 7.78
CA ALA A 110 -14.10 2.72 7.67
C ALA A 110 -15.18 2.85 8.77
N LYS A 111 -14.92 3.67 9.80
CA LYS A 111 -15.84 3.94 10.92
C LYS A 111 -16.30 2.65 11.62
N LEU A 112 -15.44 1.64 11.66
CA LEU A 112 -15.67 0.42 12.42
C LEU A 112 -15.21 0.67 13.85
N PRO A 113 -16.08 0.65 14.87
CA PRO A 113 -15.71 0.98 16.25
C PRO A 113 -14.97 -0.18 16.90
N ILE A 114 -13.71 -0.38 16.53
CA ILE A 114 -12.84 -1.47 17.02
C ILE A 114 -11.59 -0.83 17.62
N SER A 115 -11.17 -1.27 18.80
CA SER A 115 -9.99 -0.67 19.40
C SER A 115 -8.74 -0.95 18.56
N GLU A 116 -7.81 0.01 18.50
CA GLU A 116 -6.54 -0.21 17.78
C GLU A 116 -5.75 -1.38 18.37
N ALA A 117 -5.87 -1.61 19.68
CA ALA A 117 -5.26 -2.73 20.38
C ALA A 117 -5.80 -4.07 19.87
N ASP A 118 -7.12 -4.19 19.68
CA ASP A 118 -7.73 -5.42 19.15
C ASP A 118 -7.27 -5.72 17.72
N ILE A 119 -7.22 -4.69 16.87
CA ILE A 119 -6.75 -4.82 15.47
C ILE A 119 -5.27 -5.23 15.44
N THR A 120 -4.46 -4.62 16.30
CA THR A 120 -3.03 -4.92 16.41
C THR A 120 -2.81 -6.33 16.93
N GLN A 121 -3.54 -6.76 17.96
CA GLN A 121 -3.47 -8.12 18.49
C GLN A 121 -3.95 -9.18 17.47
N ALA A 122 -4.89 -8.82 16.60
CA ALA A 122 -5.37 -9.67 15.51
C ALA A 122 -4.44 -9.67 14.28
N THR A 123 -3.33 -8.92 14.32
CA THR A 123 -2.34 -8.89 13.24
C THR A 123 -1.59 -10.21 13.16
N GLN A 124 -1.48 -10.71 11.94
CA GLN A 124 -0.80 -11.96 11.60
C GLN A 124 0.22 -11.69 10.51
N GLU A 125 1.20 -12.58 10.40
CA GLU A 125 2.24 -12.54 9.38
C GLU A 125 2.08 -13.74 8.43
N ASP A 126 2.14 -13.47 7.14
CA ASP A 126 2.30 -14.47 6.07
C ASP A 126 3.70 -14.31 5.47
N PRO A 127 4.48 -15.41 5.29
CA PRO A 127 5.87 -15.32 4.85
C PRO A 127 6.09 -14.70 3.46
N ILE A 128 5.06 -14.70 2.61
CA ILE A 128 5.13 -14.19 1.25
C ILE A 128 4.54 -12.79 1.22
N LEU A 129 3.30 -12.65 1.72
CA LEU A 129 2.52 -11.43 1.63
C LEU A 129 2.99 -10.35 2.59
N GLY A 130 3.47 -10.72 3.79
CA GLY A 130 3.74 -9.80 4.89
C GLY A 130 2.65 -9.80 5.94
N HIS A 131 2.39 -8.63 6.53
CA HIS A 131 1.44 -8.50 7.64
C HIS A 131 0.04 -8.16 7.17
N TYR A 132 -0.95 -8.74 7.83
CA TYR A 132 -2.37 -8.44 7.63
C TYR A 132 -3.11 -8.56 8.96
N THR A 133 -4.27 -7.94 9.08
CA THR A 133 -5.15 -8.11 10.25
C THR A 133 -6.45 -8.78 9.80
N TYR A 134 -6.91 -9.76 10.58
CA TYR A 134 -8.17 -10.44 10.36
C TYR A 134 -9.04 -10.33 11.60
N PHE A 135 -10.25 -9.79 11.45
CA PHE A 135 -11.16 -9.58 12.56
C PHE A 135 -12.61 -9.74 12.13
N ARG A 136 -13.53 -9.83 13.10
CA ARG A 136 -14.96 -9.96 12.85
C ARG A 136 -15.70 -8.80 13.50
N HIS A 137 -16.68 -8.25 12.80
CA HIS A 137 -17.51 -7.18 13.32
C HIS A 137 -18.89 -7.22 12.68
N GLN A 138 -19.95 -7.17 13.49
CA GLN A 138 -21.36 -7.13 13.03
C GLN A 138 -21.72 -8.21 11.99
N GLY A 139 -21.30 -9.46 12.23
CA GLY A 139 -21.61 -10.56 11.32
C GLY A 139 -20.83 -10.54 10.00
N GLN A 140 -19.80 -9.71 9.89
CA GLN A 140 -18.86 -9.69 8.77
C GLN A 140 -17.47 -10.08 9.23
N SER A 141 -16.75 -10.81 8.39
CA SER A 141 -15.33 -11.11 8.53
C SER A 141 -14.55 -10.17 7.64
N TYR A 142 -13.53 -9.54 8.20
CA TYR A 142 -12.69 -8.55 7.54
C TYR A 142 -11.26 -9.05 7.50
N LEU A 143 -10.59 -8.77 6.39
CA LEU A 143 -9.15 -8.86 6.26
C LEU A 143 -8.66 -7.53 5.70
N SER A 144 -7.73 -6.90 6.40
CA SER A 144 -7.24 -5.56 6.05
C SER A 144 -5.72 -5.51 6.06
N ALA A 145 -5.15 -4.80 5.10
CA ALA A 145 -3.73 -4.53 5.04
C ALA A 145 -3.43 -3.28 4.18
N CYS A 146 -2.26 -2.70 4.40
CA CYS A 146 -1.66 -1.74 3.50
C CYS A 146 -0.86 -2.48 2.43
N VAL A 147 -1.25 -2.38 1.16
CA VAL A 147 -0.48 -2.93 0.03
C VAL A 147 0.52 -1.87 -0.44
N ASN A 148 1.80 -2.14 -0.18
CA ASN A 148 2.90 -1.24 -0.50
C ASN A 148 3.30 -1.36 -1.97
N PRO A 149 3.72 -0.25 -2.64
CA PRO A 149 4.21 -0.27 -4.02
C PRO A 149 5.49 -1.08 -4.18
N ARG A 150 6.25 -1.22 -3.09
CA ARG A 150 7.49 -1.95 -3.01
C ARG A 150 7.49 -2.70 -1.68
N GLY A 151 7.90 -3.96 -1.72
CA GLY A 151 7.94 -4.81 -0.55
C GLY A 151 6.58 -5.42 -0.21
N ARG A 152 6.39 -5.73 1.07
CA ARG A 152 5.30 -6.59 1.56
C ARG A 152 4.14 -5.78 2.11
N THR A 153 3.01 -6.42 2.38
CA THR A 153 1.90 -5.78 3.07
C THR A 153 2.24 -5.47 4.53
N THR A 154 1.65 -4.40 5.06
CA THR A 154 1.88 -3.94 6.43
C THR A 154 0.56 -3.59 7.12
N VAL A 155 0.57 -3.56 8.45
CA VAL A 155 -0.60 -3.19 9.27
C VAL A 155 -0.27 -2.02 10.19
N THR A 156 0.88 -2.06 10.86
CA THR A 156 1.28 -1.01 11.80
C THR A 156 2.18 0.03 11.12
N GLY A 157 2.23 1.24 11.69
CA GLY A 157 3.12 2.27 11.18
C GLY A 157 4.61 1.89 11.27
N THR A 158 5.00 1.15 12.31
CA THR A 158 6.37 0.63 12.42
C THR A 158 6.70 -0.33 11.28
N GLN A 159 5.82 -1.31 11.00
CA GLN A 159 6.00 -2.24 9.88
C GLN A 159 6.10 -1.49 8.54
N PHE A 160 5.30 -0.43 8.36
CA PHE A 160 5.35 0.40 7.16
C PHE A 160 6.69 1.15 7.03
N GLU A 161 7.16 1.80 8.08
CA GLU A 161 8.46 2.50 8.08
C GLU A 161 9.65 1.56 7.87
N ASP A 162 9.60 0.37 8.47
CA ASP A 162 10.62 -0.67 8.30
C ASP A 162 10.65 -1.17 6.84
N ASN A 163 9.48 -1.45 6.25
CA ASN A 163 9.36 -1.83 4.85
C ASN A 163 9.92 -0.74 3.91
N LEU A 164 9.58 0.53 4.15
CA LEU A 164 10.11 1.66 3.38
C LEU A 164 11.64 1.76 3.47
N SER A 165 12.19 1.55 4.66
CA SER A 165 13.63 1.67 4.90
C SER A 165 14.41 0.53 4.26
N ALA A 166 13.89 -0.69 4.31
CA ALA A 166 14.47 -1.84 3.65
C ALA A 166 14.49 -1.68 2.12
N GLU A 167 13.39 -1.22 1.54
CA GLU A 167 13.26 -1.06 0.09
C GLU A 167 14.07 0.14 -0.46
N ALA A 168 14.22 1.22 0.31
CA ALA A 168 14.99 2.40 -0.08
C ALA A 168 16.48 2.11 -0.34
N LEU A 169 17.03 1.07 0.29
CA LEU A 169 18.44 0.69 0.16
C LEU A 169 18.70 -0.23 -1.04
N ARG A 170 17.68 -0.65 -1.78
CA ARG A 170 17.86 -1.52 -2.95
C ARG A 170 18.58 -0.76 -4.07
N PRO A 171 19.64 -1.31 -4.69
CA PRO A 171 20.39 -0.62 -5.74
C PRO A 171 19.52 -0.16 -6.91
N SER A 172 18.50 -0.94 -7.28
CA SER A 172 17.54 -0.58 -8.33
C SER A 172 16.71 0.65 -7.96
N VAL A 173 16.33 0.79 -6.69
CA VAL A 173 15.57 1.95 -6.19
C VAL A 173 16.44 3.20 -6.16
N ILE A 174 17.68 3.08 -5.70
CA ILE A 174 18.65 4.20 -5.71
C ILE A 174 18.92 4.66 -7.16
N ALA A 175 19.12 3.73 -8.09
CA ALA A 175 19.32 4.05 -9.50
C ALA A 175 18.09 4.72 -10.11
N ALA A 176 16.88 4.23 -9.81
CA ALA A 176 15.63 4.84 -10.28
C ALA A 176 15.43 6.25 -9.70
N TRP A 177 15.76 6.47 -8.42
CA TRP A 177 15.74 7.81 -7.82
C TRP A 177 16.70 8.77 -8.52
N LEU A 178 17.96 8.34 -8.77
CA LEU A 178 18.98 9.17 -9.44
C LEU A 178 18.62 9.51 -10.89
N LEU A 179 18.09 8.54 -11.65
CA LEU A 179 17.91 8.67 -13.10
C LEU A 179 16.50 9.13 -13.50
N GLN A 180 15.47 8.67 -12.77
CA GLN A 180 14.06 8.87 -13.12
C GLN A 180 13.37 9.89 -12.22
N GLY A 181 13.93 10.19 -11.04
CA GLY A 181 13.33 11.10 -10.05
C GLY A 181 12.22 10.46 -9.21
N ASN A 182 12.15 9.12 -9.22
CA ASN A 182 11.20 8.35 -8.41
C ASN A 182 11.47 8.57 -6.92
N ASP A 183 10.44 8.51 -6.07
CA ASP A 183 10.64 8.62 -4.62
C ASP A 183 11.47 7.43 -4.11
N LEU A 184 12.47 7.74 -3.29
CA LEU A 184 13.33 6.75 -2.63
C LEU A 184 12.53 6.00 -1.56
N ARG A 185 11.69 6.73 -0.81
CA ARG A 185 10.82 6.18 0.24
C ARG A 185 9.38 6.35 -0.20
N ASP A 186 8.93 5.42 -1.04
CA ASP A 186 7.60 5.48 -1.64
C ASP A 186 6.48 5.24 -0.60
N ARG A 187 6.04 6.31 0.09
CA ARG A 187 5.01 6.29 1.16
C ARG A 187 3.59 6.20 0.62
N ARG A 188 3.40 5.48 -0.48
CA ARG A 188 2.08 5.15 -1.02
C ARG A 188 1.58 3.87 -0.38
N CYS A 189 0.28 3.82 -0.18
CA CYS A 189 -0.39 2.67 0.39
C CYS A 189 -1.71 2.45 -0.35
N LEU A 190 -1.93 1.23 -0.84
CA LEU A 190 -3.25 0.78 -1.23
C LEU A 190 -3.85 0.07 -0.03
N TRP A 191 -4.48 0.86 0.84
CA TRP A 191 -5.17 0.30 1.96
C TRP A 191 -6.39 -0.47 1.47
N THR A 192 -6.37 -1.77 1.69
CA THR A 192 -7.33 -2.72 1.18
C THR A 192 -8.07 -3.35 2.35
N VAL A 193 -9.39 -3.39 2.27
CA VAL A 193 -10.28 -4.08 3.19
C VAL A 193 -11.12 -5.07 2.38
N ILE A 194 -10.92 -6.36 2.63
CA ILE A 194 -11.70 -7.45 2.06
C ILE A 194 -12.71 -7.89 3.11
N SER A 195 -13.97 -8.05 2.71
CA SER A 195 -15.03 -8.47 3.61
C SER A 195 -15.97 -9.50 3.00
N GLN A 196 -16.49 -10.37 3.85
CA GLN A 196 -17.50 -11.39 3.55
C GLN A 196 -18.43 -11.58 4.76
N PRO A 197 -19.68 -12.02 4.57
CA PRO A 197 -20.53 -12.47 5.67
C PRO A 197 -19.83 -13.56 6.48
N THR A 198 -19.82 -13.43 7.80
CA THR A 198 -19.13 -14.37 8.69
C THR A 198 -19.75 -15.75 8.61
N ASP A 199 -18.91 -16.76 8.39
CA ASP A 199 -19.26 -18.16 8.56
C ASP A 199 -18.61 -18.70 9.83
N LEU A 200 -19.39 -18.76 10.92
CA LEU A 200 -18.91 -19.25 12.20
C LEU A 200 -18.54 -20.73 12.17
N ALA A 201 -19.18 -21.53 11.30
CA ALA A 201 -18.91 -22.95 11.19
C ALA A 201 -17.59 -23.23 10.44
N GLN A 202 -17.19 -22.34 9.53
CA GLN A 202 -15.97 -22.51 8.71
C GLN A 202 -14.99 -21.36 8.89
N SER A 203 -14.89 -20.82 10.09
CA SER A 203 -14.20 -19.55 10.36
C SER A 203 -12.72 -19.53 9.94
N GLN A 204 -12.00 -20.64 10.16
CA GLN A 204 -10.60 -20.79 9.74
C GLN A 204 -10.48 -20.90 8.21
N LYS A 205 -11.37 -21.66 7.57
CA LYS A 205 -11.40 -21.79 6.10
C LYS A 205 -11.73 -20.45 5.45
N GLN A 206 -12.66 -19.69 6.01
CA GLN A 206 -12.99 -18.34 5.56
C GLN A 206 -11.78 -17.40 5.66
N GLN A 207 -11.06 -17.40 6.79
CA GLN A 207 -9.84 -16.61 6.93
C GLN A 207 -8.80 -16.95 5.84
N GLN A 208 -8.56 -18.24 5.60
CA GLN A 208 -7.63 -18.70 4.56
C GLN A 208 -8.08 -18.29 3.15
N GLN A 209 -9.38 -18.32 2.90
CA GLN A 209 -9.95 -17.83 1.65
C GLN A 209 -9.72 -16.32 1.47
N LEU A 210 -10.01 -15.50 2.47
CA LEU A 210 -9.74 -14.06 2.41
C LEU A 210 -8.26 -13.77 2.20
N LEU A 211 -7.37 -14.53 2.86
CA LEU A 211 -5.92 -14.39 2.70
C LEU A 211 -5.48 -14.73 1.27
N LYS A 212 -6.03 -15.80 0.67
CA LYS A 212 -5.80 -16.15 -0.73
C LYS A 212 -6.24 -15.02 -1.68
N ILE A 213 -7.35 -14.37 -1.38
CA ILE A 213 -7.84 -13.22 -2.18
C ILE A 213 -6.89 -12.04 -2.02
N LEU A 214 -6.46 -11.71 -0.79
CA LEU A 214 -5.49 -10.63 -0.58
C LEU A 214 -4.17 -10.89 -1.30
N ARG A 215 -3.69 -12.13 -1.32
CA ARG A 215 -2.46 -12.48 -2.05
C ARG A 215 -2.59 -12.22 -3.55
N GLN A 216 -3.66 -12.68 -4.18
CA GLN A 216 -3.90 -12.42 -5.61
C GLN A 216 -4.08 -10.92 -5.90
N TRP A 217 -4.75 -10.21 -4.99
CA TRP A 217 -4.93 -8.78 -5.07
C TRP A 217 -3.59 -8.03 -5.01
N GLU A 218 -2.73 -8.40 -4.08
CA GLU A 218 -1.38 -7.85 -3.92
C GLU A 218 -0.51 -8.17 -5.14
N GLU A 219 -0.49 -9.43 -5.60
CA GLU A 219 0.28 -9.86 -6.77
C GLU A 219 -0.08 -9.06 -8.03
N TRP A 220 -1.37 -8.75 -8.22
CA TRP A 220 -1.83 -7.90 -9.31
C TRP A 220 -1.34 -6.46 -9.14
N TRP A 221 -1.46 -5.88 -7.94
CA TRP A 221 -1.02 -4.51 -7.68
C TRP A 221 0.49 -4.33 -7.72
N GLN A 222 1.30 -5.33 -7.37
CA GLN A 222 2.76 -5.24 -7.54
C GLN A 222 3.18 -5.01 -9.00
N GLN A 223 2.37 -5.50 -9.94
CA GLN A 223 2.63 -5.36 -11.38
C GLN A 223 1.94 -4.14 -12.00
N ASN A 224 0.89 -3.62 -11.35
CA ASN A 224 0.01 -2.59 -11.89
C ASN A 224 -0.07 -1.34 -10.99
N TYR A 225 0.86 -1.21 -10.04
CA TYR A 225 0.92 -0.05 -9.17
C TYR A 225 1.11 1.21 -10.02
N PRO A 226 0.43 2.33 -9.71
CA PRO A 226 0.66 3.56 -10.43
C PRO A 226 2.15 3.94 -10.42
N PRO A 227 2.69 4.48 -11.53
CA PRO A 227 4.07 4.97 -11.52
C PRO A 227 4.23 6.14 -10.54
N THR A 228 5.45 6.30 -10.02
CA THR A 228 5.89 7.53 -9.35
C THR A 228 6.20 8.61 -10.36
#